data_AF-A0A447X3K8-F1
#
_entry.id   AF-A0A447X3K8-F1
#
_cell.length_a   1.000
_cell.length_b   1.000
_cell.length_c   1.000
_cell.angle_alpha   90.00
_cell.angle_beta   90.00
_cell.angle_gamma   90.00
#
_symmetry.space_group_name_H-M   'P 1'
#
loop_
_entity.id
_entity.type
_entity.pdbx_description
1 polymer ?
#
loop_
_entity_poly.entity_id
_entity_poly.type
_entity_poly.pdbx_seq_one_letter_code
_entity_poly.pdbx_strand_id
1 'polypeptide(L)'
;MSTRNKPDGNALLSVVERFVTEARKEADANGSLVSSVIHNALLLCQIWWEDMTLRRSLTAFWRGHEQDNETLKSNAIRWLRGEYTTKTDARNDLDVRTIISDASFYDSLKLMSLFVRQAGYAGLLVSLDEMVNLFKLNNTQARTANYGTNFADSE
;
A
#
# COMPACT_ATOMS: atom_id res chain seq x y z
N MET A 1 -3.31 9.21 7.27
CA MET A 1 -4.69 8.83 6.86
C MET A 1 -5.63 9.10 8.02
N SER A 2 -6.74 9.79 7.77
CA SER A 2 -7.86 10.02 8.68
C SER A 2 -9.16 9.52 8.07
N THR A 3 -10.15 9.17 8.89
CA THR A 3 -11.53 8.89 8.44
C THR A 3 -12.49 9.76 9.24
N ARG A 4 -13.76 9.85 8.82
CA ARG A 4 -14.79 10.62 9.57
C ARG A 4 -14.88 10.21 11.05
N ASN A 5 -14.62 8.94 11.35
CA ASN A 5 -14.68 8.39 12.71
C ASN A 5 -13.33 8.48 13.45
N LYS A 6 -12.24 8.88 12.77
CA LYS A 6 -10.89 9.04 13.35
C LYS A 6 -10.14 10.18 12.66
N PRO A 7 -10.44 11.44 13.04
CA PRO A 7 -9.92 12.64 12.37
C PRO A 7 -8.43 12.87 12.65
N ASP A 8 -7.94 12.46 13.82
CA ASP A 8 -6.57 12.73 14.32
C ASP A 8 -5.45 11.97 13.60
N GLY A 9 -5.78 11.25 12.54
CA GLY A 9 -4.84 10.40 11.79
C GLY A 9 -4.83 8.95 12.27
N ASN A 10 -3.87 8.18 11.74
CA ASN A 10 -3.73 6.74 12.04
C ASN A 10 -5.00 5.88 11.79
N ALA A 11 -5.82 6.28 10.82
CA ALA A 11 -7.10 5.62 10.54
C ALA A 11 -6.98 4.32 9.73
N LEU A 12 -5.80 4.03 9.17
CA LEU A 12 -5.58 2.82 8.36
C LEU A 12 -5.90 1.55 9.14
N LEU A 13 -5.50 1.47 10.42
CA LEU A 13 -5.85 0.33 11.28
C LEU A 13 -7.37 0.14 11.36
N SER A 14 -8.11 1.22 11.64
CA SER A 14 -9.56 1.18 11.75
C SER A 14 -10.27 0.86 10.43
N VAL A 15 -9.67 1.22 9.28
CA VAL A 15 -10.15 0.78 7.96
C VAL A 15 -10.00 -0.72 7.81
N VAL A 16 -8.85 -1.28 8.17
CA VAL A 16 -8.59 -2.72 8.06
C VAL A 16 -9.46 -3.52 9.03
N GLU A 17 -9.61 -3.06 10.28
CA GLU A 17 -10.51 -3.67 11.26
C GLU A 17 -11.97 -3.70 10.76
N ARG A 18 -12.44 -2.59 10.17
CA ARG A 18 -13.78 -2.53 9.59
C ARG A 18 -13.93 -3.53 8.44
N PHE A 19 -12.97 -3.58 7.51
CA PHE A 19 -12.99 -4.53 6.40
C PHE A 19 -13.11 -5.98 6.90
N VAL A 20 -12.27 -6.33 7.87
CA VAL A 20 -12.28 -7.65 8.51
C VAL A 20 -13.63 -7.96 9.17
N THR A 21 -14.20 -6.98 9.87
CA THR A 21 -15.49 -7.12 10.55
C THR A 21 -16.62 -7.39 9.55
N GLU A 22 -16.64 -6.67 8.42
CA GLU A 22 -17.65 -6.89 7.37
C GLU A 22 -17.45 -8.24 6.67
N ALA A 23 -16.21 -8.64 6.39
CA ALA A 23 -15.92 -9.96 5.83
C ALA A 23 -16.39 -11.10 6.73
N ARG A 24 -16.28 -10.94 8.05
CA ARG A 24 -16.80 -11.92 9.02
C ARG A 24 -18.32 -12.00 8.99
N LYS A 25 -19.02 -10.86 8.96
CA LYS A 25 -20.49 -10.84 8.86
C LYS A 25 -20.98 -11.54 7.58
N GLU A 26 -20.31 -11.31 6.47
CA GLU A 26 -20.64 -11.95 5.18
C GLU A 26 -20.37 -13.46 5.22
N ALA A 27 -19.24 -13.87 5.80
CA ALA A 27 -18.91 -15.28 5.99
C ALA A 27 -19.95 -16.01 6.86
N ASP A 28 -20.35 -15.41 7.98
CA ASP A 28 -21.37 -15.94 8.88
C ASP A 28 -22.73 -16.05 8.18
N ALA A 29 -23.11 -15.06 7.36
CA ALA A 29 -24.36 -15.07 6.60
C ALA A 29 -24.39 -16.14 5.50
N ASN A 30 -23.25 -16.40 4.86
CA ASN A 30 -23.13 -17.30 3.71
C ASN A 30 -22.61 -18.70 4.08
N GLY A 31 -22.37 -18.99 5.37
CA GLY A 31 -21.79 -20.26 5.83
C GLY A 31 -20.41 -20.55 5.24
N SER A 32 -19.65 -19.51 4.90
CA SER A 32 -18.36 -19.60 4.22
C SER A 32 -17.21 -19.31 5.19
N LEU A 33 -15.98 -19.68 4.81
CA LEU A 33 -14.80 -19.29 5.59
C LEU A 33 -14.50 -17.80 5.40
N VAL A 34 -14.17 -17.08 6.47
CA VAL A 34 -13.78 -15.65 6.40
C VAL A 34 -12.59 -15.45 5.47
N SER A 35 -11.63 -16.38 5.49
CA SER A 35 -10.49 -16.38 4.58
C SER A 35 -10.90 -16.43 3.11
N SER A 36 -11.97 -17.16 2.76
CA SER A 36 -12.52 -17.23 1.41
C SER A 36 -13.19 -15.92 1.01
N VAL A 37 -13.96 -15.29 1.91
CA VAL A 37 -14.58 -13.98 1.66
C VAL A 37 -13.52 -12.89 1.45
N ILE A 38 -12.51 -12.83 2.33
CA ILE A 38 -11.38 -11.90 2.18
C ILE A 38 -10.65 -12.17 0.87
N HIS A 39 -10.41 -13.43 0.51
CA HIS A 39 -9.77 -13.78 -0.75
C HIS A 39 -10.57 -13.26 -1.95
N ASN A 40 -11.88 -13.50 -1.97
CA ASN A 40 -12.78 -13.09 -3.04
C ASN A 40 -12.89 -11.57 -3.17
N ALA A 41 -13.03 -10.87 -2.05
CA ALA A 41 -13.02 -9.42 -1.98
C ALA A 41 -11.74 -8.81 -2.57
N LEU A 42 -10.62 -9.51 -2.45
CA LEU A 42 -9.32 -9.08 -2.97
C LEU A 42 -9.04 -9.54 -4.40
N LEU A 43 -9.84 -10.42 -5.01
CA LEU A 43 -9.67 -10.85 -6.40
C LEU A 43 -9.67 -9.65 -7.36
N LEU A 44 -10.52 -8.65 -7.11
CA LEU A 44 -10.57 -7.42 -7.91
C LEU A 44 -9.28 -6.58 -7.81
N CYS A 45 -8.54 -6.70 -6.70
CA CYS A 45 -7.24 -6.06 -6.53
C CYS A 45 -6.10 -6.81 -7.24
N GLN A 46 -6.28 -8.12 -7.55
CA GLN A 46 -5.24 -8.96 -8.16
C GLN A 46 -4.92 -8.58 -9.61
N ILE A 47 -5.86 -7.92 -10.31
CA ILE A 47 -5.69 -7.54 -11.72
C ILE A 47 -4.55 -6.51 -11.91
N TRP A 48 -4.17 -5.80 -10.84
CA TRP A 48 -3.29 -4.64 -10.93
C TRP A 48 -1.84 -4.89 -10.47
N TRP A 49 -1.52 -6.05 -9.88
CA TRP A 49 -0.17 -6.30 -9.36
C TRP A 49 0.28 -7.75 -9.53
N GLU A 50 1.34 -7.94 -10.31
CA GLU A 50 1.87 -9.23 -10.77
C GLU A 50 2.38 -10.14 -9.63
N ASP A 51 2.68 -9.59 -8.46
CA ASP A 51 3.34 -10.31 -7.34
C ASP A 51 2.40 -10.70 -6.18
N MET A 52 1.14 -10.28 -6.22
CA MET A 52 0.11 -10.55 -5.20
C MET A 52 0.46 -10.07 -3.77
N THR A 53 1.39 -9.12 -3.64
CA THR A 53 1.95 -8.73 -2.34
C THR A 53 0.93 -8.04 -1.44
N LEU A 54 0.07 -7.18 -1.98
CA LEU A 54 -1.03 -6.56 -1.23
C LEU A 54 -1.94 -7.63 -0.57
N ARG A 55 -2.25 -8.70 -1.31
CA ARG A 55 -3.07 -9.79 -0.78
C ARG A 55 -2.36 -10.44 0.40
N ARG A 56 -1.05 -10.72 0.26
CA ARG A 56 -0.24 -11.33 1.33
C ARG A 56 -0.22 -10.45 2.58
N SER A 57 0.03 -9.15 2.46
CA SER A 57 0.03 -8.24 3.61
C SER A 57 -1.33 -8.18 4.30
N LEU A 58 -2.44 -8.16 3.54
CA LEU A 58 -3.77 -8.09 4.13
C LEU A 58 -4.20 -9.43 4.77
N THR A 59 -3.85 -10.56 4.13
CA THR A 59 -4.02 -11.89 4.72
C THR A 59 -3.19 -12.05 5.99
N ALA A 60 -1.96 -11.51 6.03
CA ALA A 60 -1.13 -11.49 7.23
C ALA A 60 -1.80 -10.70 8.36
N PHE A 61 -2.38 -9.53 8.05
CA PHE A 61 -3.15 -8.78 9.05
C PHE A 61 -4.31 -9.62 9.61
N TRP A 62 -5.09 -10.26 8.74
CA TRP A 62 -6.21 -11.11 9.17
C TRP A 62 -5.75 -12.29 10.04
N ARG A 63 -4.71 -13.01 9.62
CA ARG A 63 -4.12 -14.09 10.43
C ARG A 63 -3.61 -13.58 11.78
N GLY A 64 -3.01 -12.39 11.79
CA GLY A 64 -2.58 -11.74 13.02
C GLY A 64 -3.75 -11.37 13.93
N HIS A 65 -4.89 -11.00 13.35
CA HIS A 65 -6.12 -10.76 14.09
C HIS A 65 -6.71 -12.07 14.66
N GLU A 66 -6.79 -13.16 13.87
CA GLU A 66 -7.31 -14.45 14.36
C GLU A 66 -6.45 -15.10 15.45
N GLN A 67 -5.13 -14.83 15.44
CA GLN A 67 -4.17 -15.45 16.35
C GLN A 67 -3.76 -14.54 17.52
N ASP A 68 -4.40 -13.38 17.68
CA ASP A 68 -4.00 -12.32 18.63
C ASP A 68 -2.50 -11.95 18.52
N ASN A 69 -1.94 -12.06 17.31
CA ASN A 69 -0.54 -11.75 17.02
C ASN A 69 -0.41 -10.28 16.58
N GLU A 70 -0.15 -9.42 17.56
CA GLU A 70 0.04 -7.98 17.34
C GLU A 70 1.24 -7.65 16.44
N THR A 71 2.31 -8.44 16.52
CA THR A 71 3.49 -8.25 15.66
C THR A 71 3.13 -8.42 14.19
N LEU A 72 2.38 -9.48 13.86
CA LEU A 72 1.97 -9.75 12.47
C LEU A 72 1.00 -8.68 11.95
N LYS A 73 0.08 -8.20 12.80
CA LYS A 73 -0.80 -7.06 12.47
C LYS A 73 0.01 -5.80 12.21
N SER A 74 0.96 -5.47 13.09
CA SER A 74 1.83 -4.30 12.95
C SER A 74 2.67 -4.36 11.67
N ASN A 75 3.30 -5.49 11.38
CA ASN A 75 4.09 -5.70 10.17
C ASN A 75 3.25 -5.51 8.90
N ALA A 76 2.02 -6.04 8.88
CA ALA A 76 1.12 -5.83 7.76
C ALA A 76 0.75 -4.35 7.56
N ILE A 77 0.48 -3.62 8.64
CA ILE A 77 0.21 -2.17 8.58
C ILE A 77 1.44 -1.40 8.11
N ARG A 78 2.64 -1.76 8.60
CA ARG A 78 3.92 -1.18 8.18
C ARG A 78 4.11 -1.32 6.66
N TRP A 79 3.77 -2.48 6.09
CA TRP A 79 3.81 -2.68 4.64
C TRP A 79 2.81 -1.80 3.90
N LEU A 80 1.55 -1.76 4.34
CA LEU A 80 0.49 -0.95 3.73
C LEU A 80 0.79 0.56 3.75
N ARG A 81 1.64 1.02 4.68
CA ARG A 81 2.11 2.40 4.76
C ARG A 81 3.37 2.69 3.94
N GLY A 82 4.03 1.66 3.41
CA GLY A 82 5.30 1.81 2.72
C GLY A 82 6.47 2.09 3.65
N GLU A 83 6.40 1.67 4.92
CA GLU A 83 7.43 1.93 5.95
C GLU A 83 8.56 0.87 5.94
N TYR A 84 8.57 -0.06 4.99
CA TYR A 84 9.70 -0.96 4.76
C TYR A 84 10.72 -0.31 3.82
N THR A 85 11.98 -0.27 4.24
CA THR A 85 13.10 0.26 3.44
C THR A 85 13.85 -0.82 2.67
N THR A 86 13.78 -2.08 3.13
CA THR A 86 14.45 -3.22 2.47
C THR A 86 13.47 -4.35 2.17
N LYS A 87 13.69 -5.04 1.03
CA LYS A 87 12.92 -6.23 0.66
C LYS A 87 13.20 -7.41 1.60
N THR A 88 14.38 -7.45 2.20
CA THR A 88 14.78 -8.51 3.15
C THR A 88 13.92 -8.47 4.40
N ASP A 89 13.72 -7.29 4.99
CA ASP A 89 12.89 -7.14 6.19
C ASP A 89 11.43 -7.52 5.90
N ALA A 90 10.88 -7.03 4.78
CA ALA A 90 9.52 -7.37 4.37
C ALA A 90 9.35 -8.87 4.12
N ARG A 91 10.37 -9.53 3.55
CA ARG A 91 10.39 -10.97 3.36
C ARG A 91 10.44 -11.74 4.67
N ASN A 92 11.22 -11.29 5.64
CA ASN A 92 11.30 -11.93 6.96
C ASN A 92 9.98 -11.79 7.74
N ASP A 93 9.36 -10.62 7.66
CA ASP A 93 8.18 -10.30 8.46
C ASP A 93 6.87 -10.84 7.87
N LEU A 94 6.75 -10.88 6.54
CA LEU A 94 5.48 -11.16 5.84
C LEU A 94 5.59 -12.16 4.68
N ASP A 95 6.80 -12.69 4.40
CA ASP A 95 7.11 -13.46 3.18
C ASP A 95 6.65 -12.74 1.90
N VAL A 96 6.93 -11.44 1.82
CA VAL A 96 6.68 -10.65 0.61
C VAL A 96 7.97 -10.34 -0.13
N ARG A 97 7.91 -10.20 -1.46
CA ARG A 97 9.10 -9.95 -2.30
C ARG A 97 9.25 -8.49 -2.72
N THR A 98 8.24 -7.67 -2.49
CA THR A 98 8.21 -6.27 -2.87
C THR A 98 7.84 -5.37 -1.71
N ILE A 99 8.27 -4.12 -1.83
CA ILE A 99 7.96 -3.01 -0.93
C ILE A 99 7.43 -1.87 -1.79
N ILE A 100 6.70 -0.94 -1.18
CA ILE A 100 6.29 0.29 -1.86
C ILE A 100 7.54 1.16 -2.04
N SER A 101 7.79 1.56 -3.29
CA SER A 101 8.92 2.39 -3.71
C SER A 101 8.40 3.58 -4.51
N ASP A 102 9.23 4.56 -4.80
CA ASP A 102 8.84 5.73 -5.62
C ASP A 102 8.23 5.31 -6.96
N ALA A 103 8.79 4.27 -7.60
CA ALA A 103 8.30 3.74 -8.86
C ALA A 103 6.92 3.05 -8.75
N SER A 104 6.60 2.47 -7.59
CA SER A 104 5.35 1.74 -7.34
C SER A 104 4.35 2.53 -6.48
N PHE A 105 4.67 3.77 -6.11
CA PHE A 105 3.86 4.59 -5.21
C PHE A 105 2.47 4.87 -5.79
N TYR A 106 2.39 5.27 -7.06
CA TYR A 106 1.09 5.57 -7.69
C TYR A 106 0.18 4.33 -7.76
N ASP A 107 0.75 3.17 -8.08
CA ASP A 107 -0.02 1.92 -8.08
C ASP A 107 -0.44 1.53 -6.66
N SER A 108 0.38 1.81 -5.64
CA SER A 108 0.00 1.60 -4.25
C SER A 108 -1.20 2.46 -3.83
N LEU A 109 -1.31 3.68 -4.33
CA LEU A 109 -2.47 4.55 -4.08
C LEU A 109 -3.74 4.01 -4.75
N LYS A 110 -3.64 3.50 -5.99
CA LYS A 110 -4.77 2.83 -6.67
C LYS A 110 -5.27 1.64 -5.87
N LEU A 111 -4.36 0.78 -5.41
CA LEU A 111 -4.71 -0.36 -4.59
C LEU A 111 -5.34 0.05 -3.27
N MET A 112 -4.79 1.06 -2.60
CA MET A 112 -5.37 1.59 -1.38
C MET A 112 -6.79 2.13 -1.65
N SER A 113 -7.01 2.79 -2.79
CA SER A 113 -8.34 3.29 -3.17
C SER A 113 -9.37 2.17 -3.40
N LEU A 114 -8.96 1.06 -4.01
CA LEU A 114 -9.80 -0.13 -4.17
C LEU A 114 -10.09 -0.77 -2.81
N PHE A 115 -9.06 -0.89 -1.98
CA PHE A 115 -9.16 -1.48 -0.65
C PHE A 115 -10.11 -0.71 0.27
N VAL A 116 -10.02 0.63 0.35
CA VAL A 116 -10.93 1.40 1.20
C VAL A 116 -12.38 1.29 0.72
N ARG A 117 -12.62 1.12 -0.59
CA ARG A 117 -13.96 0.86 -1.12
C ARG A 117 -14.47 -0.50 -0.68
N GLN A 118 -13.62 -1.52 -0.74
CA GLN A 118 -13.95 -2.84 -0.24
C GLN A 118 -14.21 -2.86 1.28
N ALA A 119 -13.56 -1.97 2.03
CA ALA A 119 -13.81 -1.73 3.46
C ALA A 119 -15.11 -0.94 3.75
N GLY A 120 -15.91 -0.61 2.72
CA GLY A 120 -17.19 0.10 2.87
C GLY A 120 -17.08 1.62 2.97
N TYR A 121 -16.00 2.23 2.48
CA TYR A 121 -15.87 3.68 2.30
C TYR A 121 -16.17 4.07 0.84
N ALA A 122 -16.53 5.34 0.59
CA ALA A 122 -16.85 5.80 -0.76
C ALA A 122 -15.62 5.84 -1.69
N GLY A 123 -14.42 6.04 -1.13
CA GLY A 123 -13.17 6.17 -1.87
C GLY A 123 -12.06 6.73 -1.00
N LEU A 124 -10.89 6.95 -1.63
CA LEU A 124 -9.71 7.53 -1.00
C LEU A 124 -9.50 8.95 -1.54
N LEU A 125 -9.41 9.94 -0.65
CA LEU A 125 -8.95 11.29 -0.99
C LEU A 125 -7.50 11.42 -0.55
N VAL A 126 -6.61 11.80 -1.48
CA VAL A 126 -5.19 12.00 -1.22
C VAL A 126 -4.86 13.47 -1.47
N SER A 127 -4.40 14.18 -0.45
CA SER A 127 -3.84 15.52 -0.59
C SER A 127 -2.32 15.40 -0.80
N LEU A 128 -1.82 15.90 -1.93
CA LEU A 128 -0.43 15.80 -2.33
C LEU A 128 0.20 17.20 -2.35
N ASP A 129 0.75 17.63 -1.22
CA ASP A 129 1.32 18.99 -1.11
C ASP A 129 2.79 19.06 -1.57
N GLU A 130 3.51 17.93 -1.58
CA GLU A 130 4.95 17.91 -1.95
C GLU A 130 5.28 17.24 -3.30
N MET A 131 4.32 16.56 -3.97
CA MET A 131 4.59 15.94 -5.28
C MET A 131 4.89 16.97 -6.39
N VAL A 132 4.47 18.23 -6.21
CA VAL A 132 4.88 19.35 -7.08
C VAL A 132 6.38 19.67 -6.90
N ASN A 133 6.95 19.47 -5.72
CA ASN A 133 8.38 19.66 -5.47
C ASN A 133 9.23 18.47 -5.96
N LEU A 134 8.70 17.25 -5.98
CA LEU A 134 9.36 16.10 -6.62
C LEU A 134 9.55 16.30 -8.14
N PHE A 135 8.60 16.94 -8.82
CA PHE A 135 8.77 17.37 -10.22
C PHE A 135 9.92 18.37 -10.43
N LYS A 136 10.29 19.14 -9.38
CA LYS A 136 11.41 20.11 -9.44
C LYS A 136 12.77 19.49 -9.11
N LEU A 137 12.80 18.32 -8.47
CA LEU A 137 14.04 17.62 -8.11
C LEU A 137 14.63 16.77 -9.24
N ASN A 138 13.88 16.54 -10.32
CA ASN A 138 14.45 16.02 -11.55
C ASN A 138 15.13 17.14 -12.33
N ASN A 139 16.47 17.11 -12.28
CA ASN A 139 17.40 17.70 -13.25
C ASN A 139 18.14 18.99 -12.84
N THR A 140 18.88 18.96 -11.73
CA THR A 140 20.01 19.90 -11.55
C THR A 140 21.30 19.33 -12.15
N GLN A 141 21.58 18.02 -12.03
CA GLN A 141 22.83 17.41 -12.53
C GLN A 141 22.86 17.16 -14.05
N ALA A 142 21.72 16.88 -14.72
CA ALA A 142 21.69 16.67 -16.18
C ALA A 142 21.58 17.99 -16.99
N ARG A 143 21.33 19.15 -16.33
CA ARG A 143 21.43 20.48 -16.95
C ARG A 143 22.87 20.93 -17.12
N THR A 144 23.75 20.59 -16.17
CA THR A 144 25.17 21.01 -16.21
C THR A 144 26.01 20.16 -17.17
N ALA A 145 25.59 18.92 -17.45
CA ALA A 145 26.29 18.03 -18.40
C ALA A 145 26.07 18.39 -19.88
N ASN A 146 25.11 19.27 -20.21
CA ASN A 146 24.82 19.68 -21.59
C ASN A 146 25.39 21.06 -21.98
N TYR A 147 26.07 21.77 -21.07
CA TYR A 147 26.68 23.08 -21.35
C TYR A 147 28.17 23.16 -21.00
N GLY A 148 28.86 22.02 -20.88
CA GLY A 148 30.30 21.95 -20.67
C GLY A 148 31.05 21.48 -21.92
N THR A 149 31.48 22.44 -22.74
CA THR A 149 32.69 22.37 -23.59
C THR A 149 32.67 21.40 -24.78
N ASN A 150 32.33 21.91 -25.97
CA ASN A 150 32.86 21.35 -27.23
C ASN A 150 32.85 22.40 -28.37
N PHE A 151 33.67 23.45 -28.24
CA PHE A 151 34.06 24.30 -29.39
C PHE A 151 35.46 24.91 -29.13
N ALA A 152 36.49 24.11 -29.39
CA ALA A 152 37.91 24.45 -29.62
C ALA A 152 38.54 23.06 -29.88
N ASP A 153 39.06 22.67 -31.05
CA ASP A 153 39.85 23.40 -32.02
C ASP A 153 39.65 22.76 -33.41
N SER A 154 39.48 23.59 -34.43
CA SER A 154 39.80 23.22 -35.81
C SER A 154 40.25 24.47 -36.57
N GLU A 155 41.51 24.83 -36.39
CA GLU A 155 42.38 25.50 -37.37
C GLU A 155 43.80 24.95 -37.24
#